data_AF-A0A848X111-F1
#
_entry.id   AF-A0A848X111-F1
#
_cell.length_a   1.000
_cell.length_b   1.000
_cell.length_c   1.000
_cell.angle_alpha   90.00
_cell.angle_beta   90.00
_cell.angle_gamma   90.00
#
_symmetry.space_group_name_H-M   'P 1'
#
loop_
_entity.id
_entity.type
_entity.pdbx_description
1 polymer ?
#
loop_
_entity_poly.entity_id
_entity_poly.type
_entity_poly.pdbx_seq_one_letter_code
_entity_poly.pdbx_strand_id
1 'polypeptide(L)'
;MWFTTGGRRTQSALYRVRWAGKPDENADFAEKAGASVADGGFVRKSDSKWEIKIDPVEVYLPNLENEDRDVRFRMRLGLENSPPDQWRDAALKSQNPWALMALARVGEESDRGPILKILAETIEQGSFAEQPKPNRQSRLDELDGAQRSQTLLTRLRAIQLACIRLGEPTDAEKKMLREALEPLFPHDLQDVNHELCEILVYLRSDKVLGTTLDLLDASDDSRDWSHYLMFLRYLEDDFWTTDDRHRYLEGLKKFDSFAGGRWWIRAGESLRKEFVARLSEEEKSKFAELIPPQQPKPDTPPAAPPTEIVKAWTMEDFANLDVSGRDLKRGEAAYVKGQCAVCHKKAGNGASARAFLGPDLTSIANRFGPSDILESILHPSRVIADKYRNPAGPNISTMPPGLIYGLERDEVLDLIGYLAAE
;
A
#
# COMPACT_ATOMS: atom_id res chain seq x y z
N MET A 1 -28.17 9.84 -12.98
CA MET A 1 -26.73 9.86 -12.71
C MET A 1 -26.02 10.64 -13.81
N TRP A 2 -25.05 11.48 -13.46
CA TRP A 2 -24.18 12.17 -14.41
C TRP A 2 -22.75 11.72 -14.19
N PHE A 3 -22.02 11.44 -15.26
CA PHE A 3 -20.59 11.16 -15.17
C PHE A 3 -19.86 11.71 -16.39
N THR A 4 -18.58 11.99 -16.22
CA THR A 4 -17.70 12.45 -17.28
C THR A 4 -16.71 11.34 -17.63
N THR A 5 -16.32 11.28 -18.90
CA THR A 5 -15.19 10.46 -19.37
C THR A 5 -14.19 11.37 -20.09
N GLY A 6 -12.94 10.89 -20.21
CA GLY A 6 -11.84 11.60 -20.87
C GLY A 6 -10.84 12.27 -19.91
N GLY A 7 -9.88 12.98 -20.48
CA GLY A 7 -8.77 13.66 -19.78
C GLY A 7 -7.49 13.71 -20.64
N ARG A 8 -6.42 14.39 -20.19
CA ARG A 8 -5.07 14.35 -20.84
C ARG A 8 -5.04 14.42 -22.38
N ARG A 9 -5.87 15.30 -22.98
CA ARG A 9 -6.02 15.48 -24.45
C ARG A 9 -6.65 14.30 -25.21
N THR A 10 -7.22 13.30 -24.53
CA THR A 10 -8.11 12.32 -25.17
C THR A 10 -9.52 12.88 -25.34
N GLN A 11 -10.35 12.20 -26.13
CA GLN A 11 -11.75 12.58 -26.32
C GLN A 11 -12.52 12.54 -24.99
N SER A 12 -13.12 13.67 -24.61
CA SER A 12 -13.91 13.81 -23.39
C SER A 12 -15.40 13.90 -23.69
N ALA A 13 -16.22 13.31 -22.82
CA ALA A 13 -17.67 13.34 -22.94
C ALA A 13 -18.37 13.47 -21.57
N LEU A 14 -19.56 14.09 -21.59
CA LEU A 14 -20.46 14.17 -20.43
C LEU A 14 -21.67 13.28 -20.71
N TYR A 15 -21.89 12.28 -19.86
CA TYR A 15 -23.01 11.35 -19.95
C TYR A 15 -24.07 11.67 -18.92
N ARG A 16 -25.33 11.59 -19.34
CA ARG A 16 -26.51 11.58 -18.46
C ARG A 16 -27.20 10.24 -18.56
N VAL A 17 -27.13 9.45 -17.49
CA VAL A 17 -27.93 8.24 -17.34
C VAL A 17 -29.24 8.61 -16.64
N ARG A 18 -30.35 8.34 -17.32
CA ARG A 18 -31.71 8.47 -16.78
C ARG A 18 -32.39 7.12 -16.86
N TRP A 19 -33.09 6.74 -15.79
CA TRP A 19 -34.05 5.67 -15.87
C TRP A 19 -35.26 6.15 -16.67
N ALA A 20 -35.72 5.33 -17.64
CA ALA A 20 -36.84 5.67 -18.53
C ALA A 20 -38.03 4.70 -18.39
N GLY A 21 -37.97 3.76 -17.44
CA GLY A 21 -39.08 2.85 -17.15
C GLY A 21 -40.17 3.52 -16.30
N LYS A 22 -41.39 2.98 -16.37
CA LYS A 22 -42.44 3.29 -15.39
C LYS A 22 -42.03 2.69 -14.03
N PRO A 23 -42.32 3.35 -12.90
CA PRO A 23 -42.19 2.72 -11.60
C PRO A 23 -43.02 1.44 -11.60
N ASP A 24 -42.41 0.32 -11.23
CA ASP A 24 -43.18 -0.88 -10.96
C ASP A 24 -43.82 -0.69 -9.58
N GLU A 25 -45.15 -0.59 -9.54
CA GLU A 25 -45.92 -0.42 -8.30
C GLU A 25 -45.81 -1.66 -7.39
N ASN A 26 -45.31 -2.79 -7.93
CA ASN A 26 -45.04 -4.03 -7.21
C ASN A 26 -43.53 -4.35 -7.13
N ALA A 27 -42.65 -3.42 -7.48
CA ALA A 27 -41.26 -3.56 -7.07
C ALA A 27 -41.23 -3.46 -5.56
N ASP A 28 -41.11 -4.62 -4.92
CA ASP A 28 -40.72 -4.78 -3.54
C ASP A 28 -39.29 -4.22 -3.42
N PHE A 29 -39.18 -2.90 -3.40
CA PHE A 29 -38.11 -2.24 -2.68
C PHE A 29 -38.40 -2.56 -1.23
N ALA A 30 -38.07 -3.81 -0.84
CA ALA A 30 -38.01 -4.18 0.53
C ALA A 30 -37.24 -3.06 1.20
N GLU A 31 -37.95 -2.36 2.07
CA GLU A 31 -37.45 -1.36 2.98
C GLU A 31 -36.49 -2.06 3.94
N LYS A 32 -35.37 -2.57 3.40
CA LYS A 32 -34.10 -2.53 4.09
C LYS A 32 -33.57 -1.08 4.03
N ALA A 33 -34.44 -0.13 4.36
CA ALA A 33 -34.08 0.88 5.34
C ALA A 33 -33.92 0.16 6.69
N GLY A 34 -32.97 -0.79 6.77
CA GLY A 34 -32.28 -1.00 8.03
C GLY A 34 -31.68 0.35 8.30
N ALA A 35 -32.26 1.05 9.28
CA ALA A 35 -32.03 2.44 9.65
C ALA A 35 -30.98 3.06 8.75
N SER A 36 -31.41 3.82 7.73
CA SER A 36 -30.47 4.74 7.11
C SER A 36 -29.96 5.58 8.28
N VAL A 37 -28.79 5.20 8.78
CA VAL A 37 -27.92 6.04 9.57
C VAL A 37 -27.87 7.25 8.68
N ALA A 38 -28.64 8.25 9.10
CA ALA A 38 -28.83 9.50 8.39
C ALA A 38 -27.49 9.81 7.76
N ASP A 39 -27.50 10.05 6.44
CA ASP A 39 -26.34 10.49 5.69
C ASP A 39 -25.40 11.15 6.67
N GLY A 40 -24.30 10.45 6.98
CA GLY A 40 -23.30 10.88 7.93
C GLY A 40 -22.57 12.05 7.33
N GLY A 41 -23.34 13.08 6.98
CA GLY A 41 -22.91 14.42 6.80
C GLY A 41 -22.10 14.66 8.04
N PHE A 42 -20.79 14.75 7.80
CA PHE A 42 -20.03 15.85 8.35
C PHE A 42 -21.03 16.94 8.71
N VAL A 43 -21.10 17.29 9.98
CA VAL A 43 -21.61 18.58 10.36
C VAL A 43 -20.69 19.60 9.66
N ARG A 44 -20.91 19.79 8.35
CA ARG A 44 -20.80 21.08 7.73
C ARG A 44 -21.66 21.91 8.65
N LYS A 45 -21.07 22.94 9.24
CA LYS A 45 -21.82 24.05 9.82
C LYS A 45 -22.87 24.46 8.78
N SER A 46 -24.03 23.85 8.83
CA SER A 46 -25.22 24.34 8.19
C SER A 46 -25.72 25.36 9.18
N ASP A 47 -25.93 26.58 8.71
CA ASP A 47 -26.60 27.65 9.45
C ASP A 47 -28.09 27.32 9.71
N SER A 48 -28.42 26.04 9.84
CA SER A 48 -29.75 25.53 10.13
C SER A 48 -29.98 25.55 11.64
N LYS A 49 -31.05 26.23 12.05
CA LYS A 49 -31.60 26.35 13.42
C LYS A 49 -31.91 25.03 14.17
N TRP A 50 -31.48 23.88 13.67
CA TRP A 50 -31.75 22.57 14.25
C TRP A 50 -30.42 21.94 14.70
N GLU A 51 -29.98 22.24 15.91
CA GLU A 51 -28.95 21.43 16.57
C GLU A 51 -29.58 20.09 16.94
N ILE A 52 -29.29 19.06 16.14
CA ILE A 52 -29.56 17.67 16.56
C ILE A 52 -28.51 17.35 17.62
N LYS A 53 -28.92 17.30 18.90
CA LYS A 53 -28.08 16.75 19.97
C LYS A 53 -28.02 15.25 19.81
N ILE A 54 -26.87 14.76 19.34
CA ILE A 54 -26.58 13.33 19.25
C ILE A 54 -25.90 12.94 20.56
N ASP A 55 -26.43 11.94 21.25
CA ASP A 55 -25.72 11.29 22.35
C ASP A 55 -24.67 10.34 21.74
N PRO A 56 -23.35 10.59 21.94
CA PRO A 56 -22.31 9.77 21.36
C PRO A 56 -22.30 8.33 21.89
N VAL A 57 -22.73 8.12 23.14
CA VAL A 57 -22.75 6.80 23.78
C VAL A 57 -23.90 5.97 23.22
N GLU A 58 -25.08 6.56 23.02
CA GLU A 58 -26.24 5.82 22.51
C GLU A 58 -26.16 5.55 21.00
N VAL A 59 -25.55 6.47 20.23
CA VAL A 59 -25.55 6.37 18.76
C VAL A 59 -24.29 5.69 18.23
N TYR A 60 -23.11 6.09 18.69
CA TYR A 60 -21.87 5.68 18.03
C TYR A 60 -21.27 4.40 18.62
N LEU A 61 -21.19 4.28 19.94
CA LEU A 61 -20.55 3.10 20.58
C LEU A 61 -21.17 1.75 20.16
N PRO A 62 -22.51 1.57 20.09
CA PRO A 62 -23.11 0.29 19.73
C PRO A 62 -22.80 -0.16 18.29
N ASN A 63 -22.41 0.78 17.43
CA ASN A 63 -22.19 0.54 16.02
C ASN A 63 -20.69 0.41 15.66
N LEU A 64 -19.79 0.39 16.65
CA LEU A 64 -18.36 0.18 16.43
C LEU A 64 -17.99 -1.25 16.05
N GLU A 65 -18.89 -2.22 16.27
CA GLU A 65 -18.72 -3.63 15.87
C GLU A 65 -19.60 -4.03 14.68
N ASN A 66 -20.23 -3.05 14.02
CA ASN A 66 -21.07 -3.30 12.86
C ASN A 66 -20.29 -4.05 11.77
N GLU A 67 -20.87 -5.01 11.05
CA GLU A 67 -20.18 -5.76 9.98
C GLU A 67 -19.69 -4.85 8.83
N ASP A 68 -20.39 -3.76 8.57
CA ASP A 68 -20.03 -2.76 7.57
C ASP A 68 -18.88 -1.86 8.09
N ARG A 69 -17.73 -1.96 7.42
CA ARG A 69 -16.53 -1.17 7.71
C ARG A 69 -16.77 0.34 7.62
N ASP A 70 -17.58 0.80 6.68
CA ASP A 70 -17.85 2.22 6.48
C ASP A 70 -18.81 2.76 7.55
N VAL A 71 -19.70 1.91 8.07
CA VAL A 71 -20.46 2.24 9.28
C VAL A 71 -19.50 2.35 10.47
N ARG A 72 -18.70 1.33 10.77
CA ARG A 72 -17.72 1.38 11.89
C ARG A 72 -16.83 2.62 11.82
N PHE A 73 -16.30 2.93 10.63
CA PHE A 73 -15.46 4.10 10.41
C PHE A 73 -16.20 5.41 10.72
N ARG A 74 -17.43 5.57 10.24
CA ARG A 74 -18.25 6.77 10.50
C ARG A 74 -18.60 6.92 11.98
N MET A 75 -18.91 5.82 12.67
CA MET A 75 -19.24 5.84 14.10
C MET A 75 -18.04 6.24 14.95
N ARG A 76 -16.86 5.70 14.64
CA ARG A 76 -15.61 6.11 15.29
C ARG A 76 -15.33 7.60 15.07
N LEU A 77 -15.49 8.08 13.84
CA LEU A 77 -15.33 9.51 13.52
C LEU A 77 -16.37 10.37 14.24
N GLY A 78 -17.58 9.86 14.45
CA GLY A 78 -18.60 10.48 15.29
C GLY A 78 -18.11 10.70 16.72
N LEU A 79 -17.53 9.66 17.36
CA LEU A 79 -16.93 9.77 18.68
C LEU A 79 -15.77 10.78 18.73
N GLU A 80 -14.86 10.73 17.74
CA GLU A 80 -13.73 11.65 17.64
C GLU A 80 -14.16 13.12 17.49
N ASN A 81 -15.36 13.39 16.96
CA ASN A 81 -15.90 14.75 16.83
C ASN A 81 -16.84 15.16 17.99
N SER A 82 -17.11 14.25 18.93
CA SER A 82 -17.88 14.55 20.14
C SER A 82 -16.95 14.89 21.31
N PRO A 83 -17.34 15.80 22.21
CA PRO A 83 -16.57 16.11 23.42
C PRO A 83 -16.22 14.82 24.22
N PRO A 84 -14.93 14.54 24.49
CA PRO A 84 -14.50 13.28 25.12
C PRO A 84 -15.14 13.01 26.48
N ASP A 85 -15.44 14.05 27.25
CA ASP A 85 -16.12 13.98 28.55
C ASP A 85 -17.50 13.31 28.49
N GLN A 86 -18.16 13.30 27.33
CA GLN A 86 -19.47 12.68 27.16
C GLN A 86 -19.42 11.16 27.01
N TRP A 87 -18.27 10.60 26.60
CA TRP A 87 -18.20 9.18 26.20
C TRP A 87 -16.95 8.45 26.69
N ARG A 88 -15.98 9.13 27.29
CA ARG A 88 -14.73 8.55 27.84
C ARG A 88 -14.99 7.32 28.71
N ASP A 89 -15.81 7.48 29.75
CA ASP A 89 -16.07 6.40 30.71
C ASP A 89 -16.75 5.21 30.04
N ALA A 90 -17.65 5.48 29.09
CA ALA A 90 -18.32 4.44 28.32
C ALA A 90 -17.36 3.72 27.37
N ALA A 91 -16.43 4.43 26.72
CA ALA A 91 -15.40 3.84 25.87
C ALA A 91 -14.44 2.95 26.68
N LEU A 92 -13.92 3.43 27.81
CA LEU A 92 -13.05 2.64 28.69
C LEU A 92 -13.78 1.39 29.21
N LYS A 93 -15.03 1.53 29.63
CA LYS A 93 -15.85 0.41 30.11
C LYS A 93 -16.17 -0.61 29.00
N SER A 94 -16.35 -0.17 27.76
CA SER A 94 -16.67 -1.06 26.64
C SER A 94 -15.53 -2.02 26.28
N GLN A 95 -14.28 -1.66 26.58
CA GLN A 95 -13.06 -2.37 26.15
C GLN A 95 -12.94 -2.56 24.62
N ASN A 96 -13.79 -1.86 23.86
CA ASN A 96 -13.87 -1.98 22.42
C ASN A 96 -12.64 -1.29 21.79
N PRO A 97 -11.86 -1.97 20.95
CA PRO A 97 -10.59 -1.43 20.44
C PRO A 97 -10.80 -0.21 19.53
N TRP A 98 -11.93 -0.09 18.84
CA TRP A 98 -12.24 1.10 18.05
C TRP A 98 -12.59 2.31 18.93
N ALA A 99 -13.28 2.09 20.05
CA ALA A 99 -13.59 3.13 21.04
C ALA A 99 -12.31 3.63 21.73
N LEU A 100 -11.43 2.70 22.14
CA LEU A 100 -10.13 3.01 22.74
C LEU A 100 -9.22 3.72 21.74
N MET A 101 -9.23 3.32 20.46
CA MET A 101 -8.52 4.02 19.40
C MET A 101 -9.05 5.44 19.18
N ALA A 102 -10.36 5.65 19.26
CA ALA A 102 -10.95 6.98 19.20
C ALA A 102 -10.46 7.83 20.39
N LEU A 103 -10.51 7.27 21.62
CA LEU A 103 -10.09 7.98 22.82
C LEU A 103 -8.60 8.33 22.78
N ALA A 104 -7.75 7.42 22.29
CA ALA A 104 -6.32 7.69 22.07
C ALA A 104 -6.06 8.84 21.09
N ARG A 105 -7.01 9.21 20.22
CA ARG A 105 -6.84 10.31 19.26
C ARG A 105 -7.20 11.68 19.81
N VAL A 106 -8.18 11.74 20.72
CA VAL A 106 -8.82 12.99 21.16
C VAL A 106 -8.84 13.19 22.68
N GLY A 107 -8.42 12.18 23.44
CA GLY A 107 -8.31 12.22 24.89
C GLY A 107 -7.11 13.03 25.37
N GLU A 108 -6.84 12.92 26.66
CA GLU A 108 -5.80 13.65 27.38
C GLU A 108 -4.79 12.69 28.02
N GLU A 109 -3.68 13.21 28.54
CA GLU A 109 -2.59 12.39 29.08
C GLU A 109 -3.06 11.41 30.18
N SER A 110 -4.04 11.79 31.00
CA SER A 110 -4.63 10.93 32.03
C SER A 110 -5.35 9.69 31.47
N ASP A 111 -5.75 9.71 30.20
CA ASP A 111 -6.39 8.57 29.52
C ASP A 111 -5.38 7.48 29.10
N ARG A 112 -4.08 7.81 29.02
CA ARG A 112 -3.01 6.90 28.55
C ARG A 112 -2.98 5.59 29.34
N GLY A 113 -2.81 5.68 30.66
CA GLY A 113 -2.69 4.52 31.54
C GLY A 113 -3.90 3.57 31.46
N PRO A 114 -5.15 4.07 31.62
CA PRO A 114 -6.35 3.27 31.45
C PRO A 114 -6.43 2.58 30.07
N ILE A 115 -6.15 3.30 28.97
CA ILE A 115 -6.19 2.73 27.62
C ILE A 115 -5.16 1.61 27.47
N LEU A 116 -3.89 1.88 27.81
CA LEU A 116 -2.80 0.91 27.66
C LEU A 116 -3.05 -0.34 28.51
N LYS A 117 -3.54 -0.17 29.74
CA LYS A 117 -3.89 -1.27 30.62
C LYS A 117 -4.99 -2.16 30.04
N ILE A 118 -6.10 -1.57 29.57
CA ILE A 118 -7.20 -2.33 28.97
C ILE A 118 -6.71 -3.07 27.71
N LEU A 119 -5.89 -2.42 26.87
CA LEU A 119 -5.37 -3.04 25.66
C LEU A 119 -4.42 -4.21 25.97
N ALA A 120 -3.53 -4.07 26.95
CA ALA A 120 -2.65 -5.16 27.40
C ALA A 120 -3.45 -6.34 27.96
N GLU A 121 -4.37 -6.09 28.91
CA GLU A 121 -5.18 -7.14 29.54
C GLU A 121 -6.06 -7.88 28.51
N THR A 122 -6.65 -7.16 27.55
CA THR A 122 -7.47 -7.79 26.50
C THR A 122 -6.66 -8.58 25.49
N ILE A 123 -5.39 -8.21 25.25
CA ILE A 123 -4.47 -9.00 24.43
C ILE A 123 -4.10 -10.30 25.16
N GLU A 124 -3.77 -10.23 26.45
CA GLU A 124 -3.42 -11.40 27.27
C GLU A 124 -4.58 -12.39 27.43
N GLN A 125 -5.80 -11.88 27.59
CA GLN A 125 -7.01 -12.70 27.73
C GLN A 125 -7.48 -13.31 26.40
N GLY A 126 -7.13 -12.69 25.28
CA GLY A 126 -7.52 -13.18 23.96
C GLY A 126 -6.56 -14.27 23.48
N SER A 127 -7.09 -15.38 22.97
CA SER A 127 -6.29 -16.29 22.14
C SER A 127 -6.05 -15.65 20.77
N PHE A 128 -5.12 -14.70 20.73
CA PHE A 128 -4.59 -14.12 19.50
C PHE A 128 -3.34 -14.88 19.01
N ALA A 129 -2.75 -15.72 19.88
CA ALA A 129 -1.56 -16.52 19.57
C ALA A 129 -1.84 -17.77 18.71
N GLU A 130 -3.11 -18.19 18.59
CA GLU A 130 -3.49 -19.33 17.76
C GLU A 130 -4.52 -18.90 16.71
N GLN A 131 -4.07 -18.68 15.48
CA GLN A 131 -4.98 -18.90 14.36
C GLN A 131 -5.06 -20.42 14.15
N PRO A 132 -6.25 -21.03 14.12
CA PRO A 132 -6.34 -22.37 13.57
C PRO A 132 -5.76 -22.29 12.15
N LYS A 133 -4.70 -23.06 11.89
CA LYS A 133 -4.17 -23.25 10.53
C LYS A 133 -5.39 -23.43 9.62
N PRO A 134 -5.53 -22.68 8.53
CA PRO A 134 -6.72 -22.75 7.69
C PRO A 134 -6.85 -24.17 7.16
N ASN A 135 -7.63 -25.01 7.85
CA ASN A 135 -8.29 -26.10 7.18
C ASN A 135 -9.32 -25.37 6.31
N ARG A 136 -9.24 -25.57 5.00
CA ARG A 136 -10.09 -24.88 4.02
C ARG A 136 -11.51 -25.48 4.03
N GLN A 137 -12.14 -25.60 5.19
CA GLN A 137 -13.41 -26.31 5.28
C GLN A 137 -14.61 -25.36 5.36
N SER A 138 -14.46 -24.09 5.75
CA SER A 138 -15.59 -23.14 5.69
C SER A 138 -15.20 -21.67 5.49
N ARG A 139 -16.07 -20.92 4.79
CA ARG A 139 -16.01 -19.47 4.61
C ARG A 139 -16.18 -18.71 5.94
N LEU A 140 -16.82 -19.33 6.94
CA LEU A 140 -17.05 -18.71 8.25
C LEU A 140 -15.75 -18.66 9.06
N ASP A 141 -14.93 -19.70 9.00
CA ASP A 141 -13.63 -19.72 9.69
C ASP A 141 -12.66 -18.66 9.13
N GLU A 142 -12.70 -18.42 7.81
CA GLU A 142 -11.91 -17.36 7.16
C GLU A 142 -12.37 -15.95 7.58
N LEU A 143 -13.68 -15.74 7.69
CA LEU A 143 -14.26 -14.46 8.14
C LEU A 143 -13.94 -14.19 9.60
N ASP A 144 -14.05 -15.21 10.47
CA ASP A 144 -13.70 -15.13 11.88
C ASP A 144 -12.20 -14.85 12.06
N GLY A 145 -11.34 -15.51 11.28
CA GLY A 145 -9.91 -15.25 11.25
C GLY A 145 -9.59 -13.81 10.85
N ALA A 146 -10.17 -13.31 9.76
CA ALA A 146 -9.98 -11.94 9.29
C ALA A 146 -10.44 -10.89 10.34
N GLN A 147 -11.56 -11.13 11.00
CA GLN A 147 -12.10 -10.25 12.03
C GLN A 147 -11.20 -10.23 13.29
N ARG A 148 -10.66 -11.38 13.70
CA ARG A 148 -9.69 -11.46 14.80
C ARG A 148 -8.40 -10.71 14.47
N SER A 149 -7.87 -10.88 13.25
CA SER A 149 -6.70 -10.13 12.78
C SER A 149 -6.93 -8.62 12.80
N GLN A 150 -8.08 -8.17 12.30
CA GLN A 150 -8.43 -6.74 12.30
C GLN A 150 -8.58 -6.18 13.71
N THR A 151 -9.12 -6.98 14.64
CA THR A 151 -9.26 -6.62 16.04
C THR A 151 -7.90 -6.42 16.69
N LEU A 152 -6.97 -7.38 16.51
CA LEU A 152 -5.61 -7.28 17.02
C LEU A 152 -4.87 -6.06 16.44
N LEU A 153 -4.89 -5.87 15.12
CA LEU A 153 -4.28 -4.71 14.47
C LEU A 153 -4.86 -3.39 14.99
N THR A 154 -6.16 -3.35 15.31
CA THR A 154 -6.79 -2.16 15.90
C THR A 154 -6.28 -1.91 17.33
N ARG A 155 -6.05 -2.97 18.12
CA ARG A 155 -5.44 -2.85 19.46
C ARG A 155 -4.01 -2.32 19.38
N LEU A 156 -3.18 -2.90 18.51
CA LEU A 156 -1.81 -2.43 18.27
C LEU A 156 -1.80 -0.96 17.83
N ARG A 157 -2.71 -0.58 16.93
CA ARG A 157 -2.84 0.82 16.50
C ARG A 157 -3.29 1.76 17.63
N ALA A 158 -4.18 1.30 18.51
CA ALA A 158 -4.61 2.08 19.67
C ALA A 158 -3.46 2.29 20.67
N ILE A 159 -2.61 1.26 20.88
CA ILE A 159 -1.38 1.37 21.69
C ILE A 159 -0.45 2.45 21.09
N GLN A 160 -0.13 2.36 19.80
CA GLN A 160 0.73 3.35 19.13
C GLN A 160 0.18 4.77 19.27
N LEU A 161 -1.12 4.97 19.05
CA LEU A 161 -1.74 6.29 19.16
C LEU A 161 -1.70 6.82 20.59
N ALA A 162 -1.93 5.98 21.59
CA ALA A 162 -1.82 6.37 22.99
C ALA A 162 -0.38 6.83 23.31
N CYS A 163 0.64 6.09 22.86
CA CYS A 163 2.04 6.47 23.05
C CYS A 163 2.45 7.76 22.31
N ILE A 164 1.90 8.01 21.10
CA ILE A 164 2.27 9.18 20.28
C ILE A 164 1.50 10.44 20.70
N ARG A 165 0.24 10.32 21.10
CA ARG A 165 -0.66 11.46 21.34
C ARG A 165 -0.87 11.80 22.80
N LEU A 166 -0.85 10.80 23.69
CA LEU A 166 -1.13 10.97 25.11
C LEU A 166 0.15 11.00 25.95
N GLY A 167 1.31 11.17 25.31
CA GLY A 167 2.62 11.25 25.95
C GLY A 167 3.31 9.89 26.08
N GLU A 168 4.60 9.96 26.44
CA GLU A 168 5.46 8.78 26.58
C GLU A 168 4.99 7.89 27.75
N PRO A 169 4.83 6.57 27.56
CA PRO A 169 4.47 5.67 28.64
C PRO A 169 5.56 5.62 29.74
N THR A 170 5.11 5.47 30.98
CA THR A 170 5.99 5.22 32.14
C THR A 170 6.70 3.88 32.02
N ASP A 171 7.78 3.66 32.76
CA ASP A 171 8.50 2.38 32.74
C ASP A 171 7.62 1.19 33.14
N ALA A 172 6.66 1.41 34.04
CA ALA A 172 5.68 0.41 34.43
C ALA A 172 4.73 0.06 33.27
N GLU A 173 4.23 1.06 32.54
CA GLU A 173 3.39 0.87 31.35
C GLU A 173 4.19 0.20 30.23
N LYS A 174 5.43 0.61 29.97
CA LYS A 174 6.30 -0.04 28.98
C LYS A 174 6.55 -1.51 29.30
N LYS A 175 6.78 -1.83 30.58
CA LYS A 175 6.96 -3.22 31.03
C LYS A 175 5.70 -4.05 30.80
N MET A 176 4.53 -3.53 31.19
CA MET A 176 3.24 -4.20 30.97
C MET A 176 2.99 -4.47 29.48
N LEU A 177 3.24 -3.49 28.62
CA LEU A 177 3.07 -3.68 27.18
C LEU A 177 4.04 -4.72 26.61
N ARG A 178 5.29 -4.78 27.07
CA ARG A 178 6.22 -5.85 26.65
C ARG A 178 5.72 -7.24 27.05
N GLU A 179 5.28 -7.39 28.30
CA GLU A 179 4.75 -8.66 28.81
C GLU A 179 3.54 -9.16 27.99
N ALA A 180 2.67 -8.24 27.55
CA ALA A 180 1.52 -8.58 26.71
C ALA A 180 1.87 -8.83 25.24
N LEU A 181 2.86 -8.14 24.67
CA LEU A 181 3.13 -8.15 23.22
C LEU A 181 4.23 -9.13 22.80
N GLU A 182 5.24 -9.38 23.63
CA GLU A 182 6.33 -10.30 23.29
C GLU A 182 5.86 -11.73 22.98
N PRO A 183 4.86 -12.32 23.68
CA PRO A 183 4.36 -13.65 23.33
C PRO A 183 3.72 -13.75 21.94
N LEU A 184 3.34 -12.61 21.34
CA LEU A 184 2.77 -12.55 20.01
C LEU A 184 3.82 -12.41 18.90
N PHE A 185 5.11 -12.19 19.23
CA PHE A 185 6.16 -11.93 18.25
C PHE A 185 7.20 -13.07 18.22
N PRO A 186 7.33 -13.83 17.11
CA PRO A 186 6.67 -13.63 15.81
C PRO A 186 5.25 -14.23 15.76
N HIS A 187 4.40 -13.62 14.95
CA HIS A 187 3.03 -14.02 14.63
C HIS A 187 2.97 -14.65 13.23
N ASP A 188 1.95 -15.49 12.97
CA ASP A 188 1.67 -16.05 11.65
C ASP A 188 1.28 -15.01 10.57
N LEU A 189 0.96 -13.79 10.98
CA LEU A 189 0.46 -12.74 10.10
C LEU A 189 1.52 -11.66 9.95
N GLN A 190 1.94 -11.43 8.71
CA GLN A 190 2.96 -10.46 8.37
C GLN A 190 2.61 -9.04 8.85
N ASP A 191 1.37 -8.59 8.61
CA ASP A 191 0.93 -7.26 9.04
C ASP A 191 1.01 -7.10 10.57
N VAL A 192 0.74 -8.17 11.33
CA VAL A 192 0.87 -8.15 12.80
C VAL A 192 2.34 -8.06 13.21
N ASN A 193 3.24 -8.80 12.54
CA ASN A 193 4.68 -8.71 12.79
C ASN A 193 5.25 -7.32 12.52
N HIS A 194 4.76 -6.63 11.49
CA HIS A 194 5.17 -5.25 11.18
C HIS A 194 4.82 -4.31 12.33
N GLU A 195 3.58 -4.34 12.80
CA GLU A 195 3.13 -3.50 13.91
C GLU A 195 3.82 -3.87 15.23
N LEU A 196 4.02 -5.16 15.51
CA LEU A 196 4.74 -5.64 16.70
C LEU A 196 6.21 -5.21 16.67
N CYS A 197 6.90 -5.30 15.53
CA CYS A 197 8.29 -4.85 15.40
C CYS A 197 8.43 -3.37 15.75
N GLU A 198 7.58 -2.51 15.18
CA GLU A 198 7.58 -1.07 15.48
C GLU A 198 7.37 -0.80 16.97
N ILE A 199 6.35 -1.42 17.57
CA ILE A 199 6.01 -1.20 18.98
C ILE A 199 7.12 -1.77 19.89
N LEU A 200 7.64 -2.97 19.64
CA LEU A 200 8.65 -3.61 20.48
C LEU A 200 10.02 -2.92 20.37
N VAL A 201 10.36 -2.33 19.22
CA VAL A 201 11.51 -1.42 19.08
C VAL A 201 11.31 -0.19 19.97
N TYR A 202 10.14 0.47 19.89
CA TYR A 202 9.81 1.61 20.73
C TYR A 202 9.85 1.27 22.24
N LEU A 203 9.38 0.07 22.60
CA LEU A 203 9.38 -0.43 23.96
C LEU A 203 10.75 -0.98 24.40
N ARG A 204 11.77 -0.97 23.54
CA ARG A 204 13.12 -1.51 23.86
C ARG A 204 13.08 -2.96 24.36
N SER A 205 12.31 -3.83 23.71
CA SER A 205 12.32 -5.27 24.01
C SER A 205 13.67 -5.89 23.64
N ASP A 206 14.24 -6.73 24.52
CA ASP A 206 15.52 -7.41 24.30
C ASP A 206 15.44 -8.51 23.22
N LYS A 207 14.24 -9.03 22.95
CA LYS A 207 13.99 -10.06 21.93
C LYS A 207 13.80 -9.50 20.52
N VAL A 208 13.45 -8.21 20.39
CA VAL A 208 12.98 -7.66 19.11
C VAL A 208 14.02 -7.75 18.00
N LEU A 209 15.30 -7.52 18.31
CA LEU A 209 16.38 -7.54 17.33
C LEU A 209 16.54 -8.94 16.73
N GLY A 210 16.77 -9.94 17.59
CA GLY A 210 16.99 -11.32 17.16
C GLY A 210 15.80 -11.87 16.36
N THR A 211 14.58 -11.73 16.89
CA THR A 211 13.36 -12.20 16.22
C THR A 211 13.13 -11.50 14.87
N THR A 212 13.40 -10.19 14.78
CA THR A 212 13.22 -9.44 13.53
C THR A 212 14.23 -9.85 12.47
N LEU A 213 15.49 -10.10 12.85
CA LEU A 213 16.50 -10.61 11.93
C LEU A 213 16.15 -12.03 11.45
N ASP A 214 15.60 -12.88 12.30
CA ASP A 214 15.13 -14.22 11.91
C ASP A 214 13.95 -14.15 10.91
N LEU A 215 13.02 -13.21 11.12
CA LEU A 215 11.94 -12.92 10.18
C LEU A 215 12.45 -12.40 8.83
N LEU A 216 13.48 -11.55 8.83
CA LEU A 216 14.14 -11.07 7.61
C LEU A 216 14.79 -12.22 6.84
N ASP A 217 15.55 -13.08 7.54
CA ASP A 217 16.24 -14.22 6.91
C ASP A 217 15.27 -15.20 6.27
N ALA A 218 14.07 -15.35 6.86
CA ALA A 218 13.00 -16.21 6.34
C ALA A 218 12.16 -15.57 5.21
N SER A 219 12.35 -14.28 4.90
CA SER A 219 11.48 -13.53 3.97
C SER A 219 12.12 -13.21 2.63
N ASP A 220 11.30 -13.35 1.58
CA ASP A 220 11.57 -12.84 0.22
C ASP A 220 10.62 -11.70 -0.19
N ASP A 221 9.78 -11.21 0.73
CA ASP A 221 8.89 -10.06 0.48
C ASP A 221 9.61 -8.75 0.74
N SER A 222 9.86 -7.96 -0.31
CA SER A 222 10.45 -6.62 -0.23
C SER A 222 9.81 -5.70 0.84
N ARG A 223 8.53 -5.87 1.19
CA ARG A 223 7.89 -5.09 2.26
C ARG A 223 8.54 -5.35 3.63
N ASP A 224 8.83 -6.60 3.97
CA ASP A 224 9.52 -6.98 5.21
C ASP A 224 10.89 -6.32 5.30
N TRP A 225 11.65 -6.41 4.22
CA TRP A 225 12.98 -5.80 4.11
C TRP A 225 12.93 -4.28 4.36
N SER A 226 11.98 -3.58 3.72
CA SER A 226 11.83 -2.14 3.92
C SER A 226 11.37 -1.76 5.32
N HIS A 227 10.46 -2.54 5.91
CA HIS A 227 9.87 -2.25 7.21
C HIS A 227 10.87 -2.54 8.34
N TYR A 228 11.35 -3.77 8.41
CA TYR A 228 12.22 -4.22 9.49
C TYR A 228 13.56 -3.50 9.52
N LEU A 229 14.24 -3.34 8.36
CA LEU A 229 15.51 -2.61 8.34
C LEU A 229 15.33 -1.14 8.74
N MET A 230 14.20 -0.53 8.39
CA MET A 230 13.87 0.84 8.79
C MET A 230 13.63 0.95 10.29
N PHE A 231 12.91 0.02 10.92
CA PHE A 231 12.62 0.13 12.37
C PHE A 231 13.80 -0.30 13.25
N LEU A 232 14.58 -1.31 12.85
CA LEU A 232 15.77 -1.72 13.61
C LEU A 232 16.81 -0.60 13.76
N ARG A 233 16.83 0.40 12.85
CA ARG A 233 17.74 1.56 12.94
C ARG A 233 17.61 2.34 14.25
N TYR A 234 16.45 2.29 14.90
CA TYR A 234 16.16 3.03 16.14
C TYR A 234 16.70 2.35 17.39
N LEU A 235 17.14 1.10 17.30
CA LEU A 235 17.79 0.41 18.43
C LEU A 235 19.18 1.01 18.68
N GLU A 236 19.47 1.32 19.94
CA GLU A 236 20.76 1.83 20.44
C GLU A 236 21.86 0.77 20.35
N ASP A 237 23.13 1.18 20.43
CA ASP A 237 24.30 0.31 20.20
C ASP A 237 24.44 -0.85 21.20
N ASP A 238 23.80 -0.75 22.37
CA ASP A 238 23.79 -1.77 23.43
C ASP A 238 22.98 -3.02 23.06
N PHE A 239 22.06 -2.92 22.11
CA PHE A 239 21.31 -4.07 21.58
C PHE A 239 22.13 -4.94 20.63
N TRP A 240 23.15 -4.37 19.99
CA TRP A 240 23.78 -4.98 18.83
C TRP A 240 25.03 -5.76 19.21
N THR A 241 25.05 -7.05 18.88
CA THR A 241 26.30 -7.82 18.81
C THR A 241 26.98 -7.61 17.47
N THR A 242 28.26 -7.99 17.38
CA THR A 242 28.99 -8.00 16.09
C THR A 242 28.33 -8.93 15.07
N ASP A 243 27.68 -10.01 15.50
CA ASP A 243 26.95 -10.92 14.60
C ASP A 243 25.67 -10.28 14.06
N ASP A 244 24.89 -9.61 14.91
CA ASP A 244 23.69 -8.87 14.49
C ASP A 244 24.03 -7.76 13.48
N ARG A 245 25.16 -7.06 13.70
CA ARG A 245 25.66 -6.05 12.75
C ARG A 245 26.00 -6.65 11.40
N HIS A 246 26.61 -7.84 11.39
CA HIS A 246 26.88 -8.56 10.15
C HIS A 246 25.58 -8.96 9.45
N ARG A 247 24.61 -9.53 10.16
CA ARG A 247 23.28 -9.91 9.62
C ARG A 247 22.54 -8.71 9.04
N TYR A 248 22.56 -7.56 9.71
CA TYR A 248 21.93 -6.34 9.21
C TYR A 248 22.60 -5.80 7.94
N LEU A 249 23.93 -5.86 7.84
CA LEU A 249 24.67 -5.45 6.64
C LEU A 249 24.42 -6.38 5.44
N GLU A 250 24.39 -7.71 5.66
CA GLU A 250 23.93 -8.67 4.65
C GLU A 250 22.47 -8.38 4.26
N GLY A 251 21.65 -7.99 5.23
CA GLY A 251 20.28 -7.62 4.97
C GLY A 251 20.13 -6.38 4.10
N LEU A 252 20.93 -5.33 4.34
CA LEU A 252 20.99 -4.15 3.48
C LEU A 252 21.49 -4.51 2.07
N LYS A 253 22.42 -5.45 1.95
CA LYS A 253 22.91 -5.94 0.65
C LYS A 253 21.82 -6.70 -0.11
N LYS A 254 20.99 -7.52 0.56
CA LYS A 254 19.79 -8.12 -0.04
C LYS A 254 18.74 -7.05 -0.38
N PHE A 255 18.54 -6.05 0.47
CA PHE A 255 17.65 -4.91 0.22
C PHE A 255 17.99 -4.18 -1.10
N ASP A 256 19.28 -3.92 -1.33
CA ASP A 256 19.77 -3.26 -2.55
C ASP A 256 19.53 -4.11 -3.82
N SER A 257 19.30 -5.42 -3.69
CA SER A 257 19.03 -6.32 -4.82
C SER A 257 17.59 -6.29 -5.32
N PHE A 258 16.65 -5.78 -4.53
CA PHE A 258 15.24 -5.68 -4.96
C PHE A 258 15.06 -4.56 -5.98
N ALA A 259 14.21 -4.81 -6.97
CA ALA A 259 13.82 -3.78 -7.93
C ALA A 259 13.04 -2.66 -7.21
N GLY A 260 13.56 -1.44 -7.27
CA GLY A 260 12.96 -0.29 -6.60
C GLY A 260 13.23 1.01 -7.34
N GLY A 261 12.27 1.94 -7.26
CA GLY A 261 12.43 3.28 -7.80
C GLY A 261 13.46 4.11 -7.01
N ARG A 262 13.74 5.34 -7.45
CA ARG A 262 14.71 6.26 -6.82
C ARG A 262 14.64 6.34 -5.29
N TRP A 263 13.43 6.30 -4.72
CA TRP A 263 13.24 6.39 -3.27
C TRP A 263 13.67 5.14 -2.51
N TRP A 264 13.56 3.96 -3.13
CA TRP A 264 14.08 2.70 -2.57
C TRP A 264 15.60 2.73 -2.46
N ILE A 265 16.27 3.07 -3.57
CA ILE A 265 17.74 3.18 -3.63
C ILE A 265 18.24 4.16 -2.57
N ARG A 266 17.61 5.33 -2.46
CA ARG A 266 17.95 6.34 -1.45
C ARG A 266 17.71 5.87 -0.01
N ALA A 267 16.68 5.08 0.23
CA ALA A 267 16.42 4.51 1.54
C ALA A 267 17.55 3.55 1.95
N GLY A 268 17.96 2.65 1.05
CA GLY A 268 19.09 1.75 1.27
C GLY A 268 20.39 2.49 1.53
N GLU A 269 20.72 3.50 0.71
CA GLU A 269 21.87 4.38 0.91
C GLU A 269 21.85 5.10 2.27
N SER A 270 20.69 5.62 2.69
CA SER A 270 20.55 6.33 3.97
C SER A 270 20.71 5.38 5.15
N LEU A 271 20.01 4.24 5.14
CA LEU A 271 20.10 3.24 6.22
C LEU A 271 21.54 2.74 6.39
N ARG A 272 22.19 2.42 5.27
CA ARG A 272 23.58 1.97 5.25
C ARG A 272 24.54 3.04 5.77
N LYS A 273 24.41 4.28 5.32
CA LYS A 273 25.25 5.39 5.78
C LYS A 273 25.13 5.60 7.30
N GLU A 274 23.91 5.61 7.82
CA GLU A 274 23.65 5.77 9.25
C GLU A 274 24.21 4.61 10.07
N PHE A 275 23.99 3.38 9.61
CA PHE A 275 24.48 2.19 10.30
C PHE A 275 26.00 2.13 10.34
N VAL A 276 26.67 2.42 9.21
CA VAL A 276 28.14 2.42 9.11
C VAL A 276 28.78 3.50 9.97
N ALA A 277 28.10 4.63 10.18
CA ALA A 277 28.57 5.68 11.07
C ALA A 277 28.65 5.25 12.55
N ARG A 278 27.92 4.19 12.93
CA ARG A 278 27.88 3.63 14.30
C ARG A 278 28.89 2.50 14.52
N LEU A 279 29.49 1.96 13.46
CA LEU A 279 30.45 0.86 13.56
C LEU A 279 31.80 1.35 14.11
N SER A 280 32.47 0.50 14.91
CA SER A 280 33.88 0.73 15.30
C SER A 280 34.82 0.61 14.10
N GLU A 281 36.05 1.09 14.22
CA GLU A 281 37.05 0.95 13.14
C GLU A 281 37.41 -0.52 12.87
N GLU A 282 37.43 -1.36 13.91
CA GLU A 282 37.62 -2.81 13.79
C GLU A 282 36.46 -3.46 13.03
N GLU A 283 35.22 -3.08 13.34
CA GLU A 283 34.03 -3.57 12.63
C GLU A 283 34.00 -3.09 11.17
N LYS A 284 34.39 -1.85 10.91
CA LYS A 284 34.52 -1.34 9.53
C LYS A 284 35.54 -2.13 8.73
N SER A 285 36.68 -2.45 9.34
CA SER A 285 37.68 -3.31 8.70
C SER A 285 37.15 -4.73 8.48
N LYS A 286 36.39 -5.28 9.44
CA LYS A 286 35.82 -6.64 9.34
C LYS A 286 34.75 -6.75 8.27
N PHE A 287 33.94 -5.71 8.08
CA PHE A 287 32.79 -5.70 7.17
C PHE A 287 33.04 -4.90 5.88
N ALA A 288 34.30 -4.64 5.53
CA ALA A 288 34.68 -3.79 4.40
C ALA A 288 34.02 -4.18 3.07
N GLU A 289 33.71 -5.46 2.86
CA GLU A 289 33.04 -5.96 1.65
C GLU A 289 31.51 -5.72 1.64
N LEU A 290 30.90 -5.57 2.81
CA LEU A 290 29.44 -5.38 2.97
C LEU A 290 29.04 -3.91 3.10
N ILE A 291 29.99 -3.04 3.42
CA ILE A 291 29.76 -1.60 3.63
C ILE A 291 29.37 -0.87 2.34
N PRO A 292 30.02 -1.08 1.18
CA PRO A 292 29.62 -0.41 -0.05
C PRO A 292 28.20 -0.83 -0.44
N PRO A 293 27.34 0.10 -0.91
CA PRO A 293 26.07 -0.29 -1.49
C PRO A 293 26.33 -1.21 -2.67
N GLN A 294 25.52 -2.26 -2.81
CA GLN A 294 25.47 -2.95 -4.08
C GLN A 294 24.86 -1.93 -5.05
N GLN A 295 25.61 -1.48 -6.04
CA GLN A 295 24.94 -0.89 -7.19
C GLN A 295 23.99 -1.97 -7.69
N PRO A 296 22.67 -1.71 -7.80
CA PRO A 296 21.85 -2.61 -8.58
C PRO A 296 22.60 -2.69 -9.89
N LYS A 297 23.09 -3.89 -10.27
CA LYS A 297 23.53 -4.08 -11.65
C LYS A 297 22.38 -3.50 -12.43
N PRO A 298 22.57 -2.43 -13.22
CA PRO A 298 21.51 -2.02 -14.08
C PRO A 298 21.16 -3.32 -14.80
N ASP A 299 19.93 -3.78 -14.63
CA ASP A 299 19.26 -4.59 -15.63
C ASP A 299 19.22 -3.64 -16.82
N THR A 300 20.39 -3.45 -17.43
CA THR A 300 20.56 -2.97 -18.77
C THR A 300 19.72 -4.00 -19.46
N PRO A 301 18.53 -3.63 -19.94
CA PRO A 301 17.78 -4.51 -20.79
C PRO A 301 18.80 -5.04 -21.78
N PRO A 302 18.92 -6.36 -22.00
CA PRO A 302 19.86 -6.87 -22.99
C PRO A 302 19.65 -5.97 -24.20
N ALA A 303 20.68 -5.17 -24.52
CA ALA A 303 20.56 -4.18 -25.56
C ALA A 303 20.20 -5.01 -26.78
N ALA A 304 18.93 -4.95 -27.20
CA ALA A 304 18.52 -5.74 -28.34
C ALA A 304 19.46 -5.30 -29.46
N PRO A 305 19.99 -6.24 -30.25
CA PRO A 305 20.81 -5.89 -31.39
C PRO A 305 20.06 -4.81 -32.17
N PRO A 306 20.74 -3.75 -32.62
CA PRO A 306 20.08 -2.65 -33.32
C PRO A 306 19.28 -3.23 -34.47
N THR A 307 17.96 -3.19 -34.36
CA THR A 307 17.06 -3.59 -35.43
C THR A 307 17.32 -2.63 -36.59
N GLU A 308 17.56 -3.16 -37.79
CA GLU A 308 17.66 -2.30 -38.97
C GLU A 308 16.43 -1.40 -39.04
N ILE A 309 16.66 -0.10 -39.20
CA ILE A 309 15.58 0.88 -39.29
C ILE A 309 14.84 0.60 -40.59
N VAL A 310 13.61 0.11 -40.48
CA VAL A 310 12.68 -0.07 -41.60
C VAL A 310 12.19 1.30 -42.05
N LYS A 311 11.61 2.09 -41.14
CA LYS A 311 11.11 3.44 -41.42
C LYS A 311 10.92 4.27 -40.16
N ALA A 312 11.21 5.57 -40.25
CA ALA A 312 10.76 6.55 -39.28
C ALA A 312 9.26 6.85 -39.47
N TRP A 313 8.41 6.01 -38.88
CA TRP A 313 6.96 6.09 -38.97
C TRP A 313 6.39 7.43 -38.45
N THR A 314 5.33 7.93 -39.09
CA THR A 314 4.56 9.11 -38.64
C THR A 314 3.07 8.81 -38.49
N MET A 315 2.30 9.73 -37.89
CA MET A 315 0.85 9.55 -37.76
C MET A 315 0.15 9.48 -39.14
N GLU A 316 0.66 10.17 -40.15
CA GLU A 316 0.09 10.17 -41.50
C GLU A 316 0.17 8.80 -42.18
N ASP A 317 1.19 7.99 -41.85
CA ASP A 317 1.35 6.62 -42.36
C ASP A 317 0.20 5.67 -41.92
N PHE A 318 -0.56 6.10 -40.91
CA PHE A 318 -1.65 5.38 -40.28
C PHE A 318 -2.96 6.20 -40.24
N ALA A 319 -3.16 7.13 -41.19
CA ALA A 319 -4.34 8.02 -41.23
C ALA A 319 -5.71 7.30 -41.16
N ASN A 320 -5.79 6.04 -41.58
CA ASN A 320 -6.95 5.16 -41.45
C ASN A 320 -6.60 3.93 -40.60
N LEU A 321 -6.14 4.16 -39.37
CA LEU A 321 -5.72 3.09 -38.47
C LEU A 321 -6.89 2.14 -38.18
N ASP A 322 -6.83 0.93 -38.72
CA ASP A 322 -7.75 -0.17 -38.42
C ASP A 322 -6.97 -1.39 -37.92
N VAL A 323 -7.28 -1.74 -36.67
CA VAL A 323 -6.68 -2.86 -35.93
C VAL A 323 -7.65 -4.03 -35.78
N SER A 324 -8.78 -4.00 -36.48
CA SER A 324 -9.75 -5.10 -36.51
C SER A 324 -9.14 -6.33 -37.17
N GLY A 325 -9.27 -7.50 -36.52
CA GLY A 325 -8.80 -8.78 -37.07
C GLY A 325 -7.28 -8.94 -37.14
N ARG A 326 -6.51 -8.15 -36.37
CA ARG A 326 -5.04 -8.28 -36.29
C ARG A 326 -4.60 -9.54 -35.54
N ASP A 327 -3.41 -10.03 -35.87
CA ASP A 327 -2.88 -11.24 -35.26
C ASP A 327 -2.21 -10.89 -33.91
N LEU A 328 -2.86 -11.29 -32.82
CA LEU A 328 -2.39 -10.99 -31.46
C LEU A 328 -1.06 -11.68 -31.13
N LYS A 329 -0.75 -12.83 -31.73
CA LYS A 329 0.55 -13.51 -31.51
C LYS A 329 1.67 -12.76 -32.23
N ARG A 330 1.40 -12.26 -33.45
CA ARG A 330 2.35 -11.37 -34.15
C ARG A 330 2.50 -10.05 -33.43
N GLY A 331 1.42 -9.51 -32.85
CA GLY A 331 1.46 -8.30 -32.04
C GLY A 331 2.25 -8.48 -30.74
N GLU A 332 2.14 -9.63 -30.09
CA GLU A 332 2.98 -9.99 -28.95
C GLU A 332 4.46 -10.09 -29.35
N ALA A 333 4.77 -10.70 -30.48
CA ALA A 333 6.13 -10.74 -31.01
C ALA A 333 6.65 -9.33 -31.34
N ALA A 334 5.82 -8.46 -31.92
CA ALA A 334 6.15 -7.06 -32.20
C ALA A 334 6.36 -6.25 -30.90
N TYR A 335 5.61 -6.56 -29.83
CA TYR A 335 5.79 -5.96 -28.51
C TYR A 335 7.14 -6.29 -27.88
N VAL A 336 7.62 -7.52 -28.08
CA VAL A 336 8.97 -7.92 -27.65
C VAL A 336 10.04 -7.35 -28.59
N LYS A 337 9.83 -7.40 -29.91
CA LYS A 337 10.75 -6.88 -30.93
C LYS A 337 10.97 -5.37 -30.81
N GLY A 338 9.90 -4.61 -30.51
CA GLY A 338 9.96 -3.18 -30.19
C GLY A 338 10.45 -2.87 -28.78
N GLN A 339 10.95 -3.87 -28.05
CA GLN A 339 11.47 -3.76 -26.68
C GLN A 339 10.49 -3.20 -25.64
N CYS A 340 9.19 -3.16 -25.93
CA CYS A 340 8.18 -2.64 -24.99
C CYS A 340 8.15 -3.47 -23.69
N ALA A 341 8.34 -4.78 -23.82
CA ALA A 341 8.37 -5.76 -22.72
C ALA A 341 9.50 -5.53 -21.70
N VAL A 342 10.51 -4.73 -22.05
CA VAL A 342 11.59 -4.36 -21.13
C VAL A 342 11.07 -3.46 -20.01
N CYS A 343 10.27 -2.47 -20.36
CA CYS A 343 9.82 -1.43 -19.44
C CYS A 343 8.40 -1.67 -18.95
N HIS A 344 7.53 -2.19 -19.81
CA HIS A 344 6.11 -2.29 -19.55
C HIS A 344 5.64 -3.73 -19.31
N LYS A 345 4.85 -3.94 -18.25
CA LYS A 345 4.13 -5.20 -18.02
C LYS A 345 2.91 -5.30 -18.92
N LYS A 346 2.60 -6.52 -19.37
CA LYS A 346 1.30 -6.88 -19.95
C LYS A 346 0.94 -8.31 -19.54
N ALA A 347 -0.26 -8.51 -19.00
CA ALA A 347 -0.73 -9.82 -18.59
C ALA A 347 -0.69 -10.81 -19.77
N GLY A 348 -0.34 -12.06 -19.47
CA GLY A 348 -0.16 -13.11 -20.46
C GLY A 348 1.19 -13.08 -21.20
N ASN A 349 1.96 -11.98 -21.13
CA ASN A 349 3.28 -11.89 -21.75
C ASN A 349 4.40 -12.20 -20.74
N GLY A 350 4.95 -13.41 -20.83
CA GLY A 350 6.04 -13.87 -19.94
C GLY A 350 7.33 -13.05 -20.06
N ALA A 351 7.61 -12.46 -21.22
CA ALA A 351 8.80 -11.62 -21.42
C ALA A 351 8.72 -10.29 -20.65
N SER A 352 7.51 -9.87 -20.26
CA SER A 352 7.27 -8.64 -19.50
C SER A 352 7.25 -8.84 -17.98
N ALA A 353 7.42 -10.07 -17.48
CA ALA A 353 7.26 -10.39 -16.05
C ALA A 353 8.20 -9.59 -15.12
N ARG A 354 9.38 -9.20 -15.64
CA ARG A 354 10.39 -8.42 -14.91
C ARG A 354 10.32 -6.90 -15.20
N ALA A 355 9.40 -6.46 -16.03
CA ALA A 355 9.29 -5.05 -16.42
C ALA A 355 8.80 -4.20 -15.24
N PHE A 356 9.52 -3.15 -14.85
CA PHE A 356 9.13 -2.31 -13.71
C PHE A 356 9.24 -0.80 -13.96
N LEU A 357 9.85 -0.39 -15.08
CA LEU A 357 10.15 1.01 -15.38
C LEU A 357 8.92 1.79 -15.89
N GLY A 358 8.06 1.14 -16.67
CA GLY A 358 6.85 1.70 -17.26
C GLY A 358 5.57 1.26 -16.56
N PRO A 359 4.45 1.98 -16.71
CA PRO A 359 3.13 1.52 -16.27
C PRO A 359 2.77 0.15 -16.85
N ASP A 360 1.99 -0.60 -16.10
CA ASP A 360 1.30 -1.79 -16.60
C ASP A 360 0.33 -1.40 -17.72
N LEU A 361 0.49 -2.05 -18.89
CA LEU A 361 -0.29 -1.79 -20.11
C LEU A 361 -1.45 -2.78 -20.29
N THR A 362 -1.66 -3.73 -19.36
CA THR A 362 -2.70 -4.76 -19.47
C THR A 362 -4.09 -4.19 -19.73
N SER A 363 -4.42 -3.06 -19.09
CA SER A 363 -5.73 -2.42 -19.21
C SER A 363 -5.70 -1.11 -19.99
N ILE A 364 -4.69 -0.90 -20.84
CA ILE A 364 -4.53 0.36 -21.58
C ILE A 364 -5.72 0.63 -22.51
N ALA A 365 -6.30 -0.42 -23.12
CA ALA A 365 -7.44 -0.36 -24.01
C ALA A 365 -8.71 0.22 -23.34
N ASN A 366 -8.85 0.07 -22.02
CA ASN A 366 -9.99 0.61 -21.27
C ASN A 366 -10.02 2.14 -21.23
N ARG A 367 -8.91 2.79 -21.59
CA ARG A 367 -8.73 4.24 -21.45
C ARG A 367 -8.34 4.94 -22.75
N PHE A 368 -7.70 4.24 -23.67
CA PHE A 368 -7.10 4.82 -24.87
C PHE A 368 -7.52 4.02 -26.09
N GLY A 369 -7.92 4.73 -27.16
CA GLY A 369 -8.18 4.10 -28.45
C GLY A 369 -6.89 3.75 -29.19
N PRO A 370 -6.96 2.94 -30.27
CA PRO A 370 -5.80 2.57 -31.08
C PRO A 370 -4.95 3.76 -31.55
N SER A 371 -5.59 4.86 -31.97
CA SER A 371 -4.88 6.08 -32.41
C SER A 371 -4.18 6.79 -31.26
N ASP A 372 -4.77 6.82 -30.07
CA ASP A 372 -4.15 7.45 -28.88
C ASP A 372 -2.90 6.66 -28.44
N ILE A 373 -2.98 5.32 -28.52
CA ILE A 373 -1.86 4.41 -28.23
C ILE A 373 -0.73 4.66 -29.24
N LEU A 374 -1.05 4.70 -30.54
CA LEU A 374 -0.06 4.98 -31.58
C LEU A 374 0.60 6.35 -31.43
N GLU A 375 -0.19 7.41 -31.15
CA GLU A 375 0.34 8.76 -30.91
C GLU A 375 1.28 8.78 -29.69
N SER A 376 0.93 8.06 -28.63
CA SER A 376 1.76 7.95 -27.42
C SER A 376 3.07 7.20 -27.68
N ILE A 377 3.08 6.23 -28.59
CA ILE A 377 4.28 5.50 -29.01
C ILE A 377 5.21 6.37 -29.88
N LEU A 378 4.64 7.09 -30.85
CA LEU A 378 5.38 7.95 -31.77
C LEU A 378 5.86 9.25 -31.11
N HIS A 379 5.09 9.77 -30.15
CA HIS A 379 5.34 11.04 -29.49
C HIS A 379 5.26 10.94 -27.96
N PRO A 380 6.13 10.14 -27.32
CA PRO A 380 6.03 9.83 -25.88
C PRO A 380 6.12 11.05 -24.96
N SER A 381 6.82 12.10 -25.40
CA SER A 381 6.98 13.33 -24.60
C SER A 381 5.83 14.33 -24.78
N ARG A 382 4.86 14.06 -25.67
CA ARG A 382 3.77 15.00 -25.98
C ARG A 382 2.78 15.14 -24.83
N VAL A 383 2.52 14.05 -24.10
CA VAL A 383 1.69 14.03 -22.89
C VAL A 383 2.28 13.05 -21.87
N ILE A 384 2.86 13.59 -20.80
CA ILE A 384 3.41 12.80 -19.69
C ILE A 384 2.49 12.96 -18.48
N ALA A 385 2.07 11.84 -17.88
CA ALA A 385 1.29 11.83 -16.64
C ALA A 385 2.06 12.50 -15.50
N ASP A 386 1.39 13.23 -14.61
CA ASP A 386 2.07 13.98 -13.53
C ASP A 386 2.97 13.11 -12.65
N LYS A 387 2.56 11.87 -12.35
CA LYS A 387 3.38 10.90 -11.60
C LYS A 387 4.68 10.47 -12.30
N TYR A 388 4.81 10.73 -13.59
CA TYR A 388 5.98 10.41 -14.41
C TYR A 388 6.71 11.66 -14.92
N ARG A 389 6.23 12.86 -14.58
CA ARG A 389 6.93 14.10 -14.91
C ARG A 389 8.15 14.25 -13.99
N ASN A 390 9.27 14.68 -14.57
CA ASN A 390 10.43 15.05 -13.79
C ASN A 390 10.24 16.49 -13.26
N PRO A 391 10.11 16.71 -11.94
CA PRO A 391 9.89 18.05 -11.39
C PRO A 391 11.10 19.00 -11.55
N ALA A 392 12.28 18.45 -11.81
CA ALA A 392 13.56 19.17 -11.81
C ALA A 392 14.27 19.18 -13.18
N GLY A 393 13.64 18.66 -14.24
CA GLY A 393 14.24 18.55 -15.58
C GLY A 393 13.23 18.83 -16.70
N PRO A 394 13.67 18.81 -17.96
CA PRO A 394 12.75 18.98 -19.09
C PRO A 394 11.71 17.85 -19.08
N ASN A 395 10.45 18.18 -19.42
CA ASN A 395 9.33 17.23 -19.51
C ASN A 395 9.51 16.29 -20.72
N ILE A 396 10.50 15.41 -20.63
CA ILE A 396 10.85 14.40 -21.64
C ILE A 396 10.48 13.03 -21.04
N SER A 397 9.79 12.22 -21.84
CA SER A 397 9.43 10.87 -21.44
C SER A 397 10.67 9.99 -21.35
N THR A 398 10.67 9.06 -20.40
CA THR A 398 11.71 8.03 -20.29
C THR A 398 11.54 6.92 -21.34
N MET A 399 10.44 6.91 -22.08
CA MET A 399 10.25 6.02 -23.22
C MET A 399 11.08 6.51 -24.42
N PRO A 400 12.04 5.71 -24.93
CA PRO A 400 12.83 6.09 -26.09
C PRO A 400 11.94 6.37 -27.31
N PRO A 401 12.16 7.45 -28.07
CA PRO A 401 11.51 7.64 -29.36
C PRO A 401 12.04 6.62 -30.38
N GLY A 402 11.21 6.27 -31.36
CA GLY A 402 11.64 5.43 -32.49
C GLY A 402 11.73 3.92 -32.22
N LEU A 403 11.21 3.44 -31.09
CA LEU A 403 11.17 2.00 -30.76
C LEU A 403 10.49 1.13 -31.82
N ILE A 404 9.54 1.68 -32.57
CA ILE A 404 8.83 0.97 -33.63
C ILE A 404 9.49 1.10 -35.00
N TYR A 405 10.62 1.79 -35.13
CA TYR A 405 11.24 2.03 -36.44
C TYR A 405 11.83 0.77 -37.08
N GLY A 406 12.12 -0.25 -36.28
CA GLY A 406 12.51 -1.59 -36.76
C GLY A 406 11.35 -2.54 -37.02
N LEU A 407 10.10 -2.06 -36.92
CA LEU A 407 8.90 -2.83 -37.22
C LEU A 407 8.38 -2.49 -38.62
N GLU A 408 7.98 -3.53 -39.34
CA GLU A 408 7.21 -3.40 -40.57
C GLU A 408 5.83 -2.80 -40.30
N ARG A 409 5.20 -2.21 -41.32
CA ARG A 409 3.89 -1.56 -41.15
C ARG A 409 2.85 -2.49 -40.52
N ASP A 410 2.78 -3.74 -40.98
CA ASP A 410 1.85 -4.73 -40.45
C ASP A 410 2.19 -5.16 -39.02
N GLU A 411 3.47 -5.21 -38.65
CA GLU A 411 3.90 -5.48 -37.27
C GLU A 411 3.49 -4.34 -36.32
N VAL A 412 3.54 -3.08 -36.79
CA VAL A 412 3.02 -1.94 -36.01
C VAL A 412 1.51 -2.08 -35.81
N LEU A 413 0.76 -2.46 -36.85
CA LEU A 413 -0.69 -2.65 -36.73
C LEU A 413 -1.05 -3.82 -35.81
N ASP A 414 -0.32 -4.93 -35.90
CA ASP A 414 -0.47 -6.08 -35.00
C ASP A 414 -0.10 -5.70 -33.55
N LEU A 415 0.94 -4.89 -33.33
CA LEU A 415 1.31 -4.35 -32.01
C LEU A 415 0.19 -3.51 -31.41
N ILE A 416 -0.38 -2.56 -32.17
CA ILE A 416 -1.48 -1.74 -31.67
C ILE A 416 -2.72 -2.61 -31.41
N GLY A 417 -3.03 -3.57 -32.28
CA GLY A 417 -4.10 -4.55 -32.06
C GLY A 417 -3.90 -5.36 -30.77
N TYR A 418 -2.67 -5.79 -30.49
CA TYR A 418 -2.32 -6.51 -29.26
C TYR A 418 -2.43 -5.66 -27.99
N LEU A 419 -2.10 -4.37 -28.07
CA LEU A 419 -2.27 -3.42 -26.95
C LEU A 419 -3.73 -3.01 -26.76
N ALA A 420 -4.52 -3.01 -27.82
CA ALA A 420 -5.95 -2.69 -27.80
C ALA A 420 -6.84 -3.90 -27.45
N ALA A 421 -6.30 -5.11 -27.41
CA ALA A 421 -7.01 -6.31 -26.98
C ALA A 421 -7.09 -6.40 -25.45
N GLU A 422 -8.27 -6.78 -24.94
CA GLU A 422 -8.58 -6.97 -23.51
C GLU A 422 -7.82 -8.14 -22.87
#